data_AF-A0A7C7VK31-F1
#
_entry.id   AF-A0A7C7VK31-F1
#
_cell.length_a   1.000
_cell.length_b   1.000
_cell.length_c   1.000
_cell.angle_alpha   90.00
_cell.angle_beta   90.00
_cell.angle_gamma   90.00
#
_symmetry.space_group_name_H-M   'P 1'
#
loop_
_entity.id
_entity.type
_entity.pdbx_description
1 polymer ?
#
loop_
_entity_poly.entity_id
_entity_poly.type
_entity_poly.pdbx_seq_one_letter_code
_entity_poly.pdbx_strand_id
1 'polypeptide(L)'
;MLDTYTNSNEAVLWNKRRDSKVIRLQDNYTPSFYIKPKDPSGTKRLESMISSHPNVVEVNREERYTPLNMERMEGLQVKVDSALNFRRVLRDVRTLSGVFSYYNVDLLHVQLYLFRRELPPMSMISIPYNLDEYVSSIRLVDDNLEVKPPPFTSLIFQVGGKSISKIEILNKDLMPIQTFKGGEREVLELFGEYLNWRDPDFPVLHEDETVKCLLERDRSVGIALNLGRADVPFVDCREPWKICDGRVQINLHSFLSLEPPEDTLARLPMETSISEDSNFAEEIRRTSLENFRGGFRDSI
;
A
#
# COMPACT_ATOMS: atom_id res chain seq x y z
N MET A 1 3.51 4.70 9.35
CA MET A 1 3.39 3.83 8.15
C MET A 1 2.19 4.29 7.34
N LEU A 2 2.34 4.51 6.02
CA LEU A 2 1.30 5.03 5.13
C LEU A 2 0.53 3.91 4.43
N ASP A 3 1.26 3.01 3.76
CA ASP A 3 0.69 1.87 3.03
C ASP A 3 1.62 0.64 3.18
N THR A 4 1.07 -0.56 3.11
CA THR A 4 1.84 -1.81 3.19
C THR A 4 1.12 -2.91 2.45
N TYR A 5 1.89 -3.71 1.72
CA TYR A 5 1.41 -4.91 1.06
C TYR A 5 2.49 -5.98 1.01
N THR A 6 2.12 -7.18 0.59
CA THR A 6 3.05 -8.30 0.42
C THR A 6 3.10 -8.72 -1.04
N ASN A 7 4.30 -8.91 -1.58
CA ASN A 7 4.52 -9.47 -2.90
C ASN A 7 5.29 -10.80 -2.77
N SER A 8 4.56 -11.91 -2.88
CA SER A 8 5.09 -13.27 -2.71
C SER A 8 5.83 -13.49 -1.38
N ASN A 9 7.12 -13.12 -1.33
CA ASN A 9 8.06 -13.39 -0.25
C ASN A 9 8.60 -12.10 0.38
N GLU A 10 8.10 -10.94 -0.06
CA GLU A 10 8.50 -9.64 0.43
C GLU A 10 7.28 -8.91 0.99
N ALA A 11 7.50 -8.12 2.03
CA ALA A 11 6.61 -7.04 2.42
C ALA A 11 7.19 -5.71 1.92
N VAL A 12 6.35 -4.89 1.30
CA VAL A 12 6.69 -3.54 0.87
C VAL A 12 6.02 -2.57 1.83
N LEU A 13 6.81 -1.67 2.40
CA LEU A 13 6.34 -0.67 3.35
C LEU A 13 6.56 0.73 2.78
N TRP A 14 5.48 1.49 2.66
CA TRP A 14 5.53 2.90 2.32
C TRP A 14 5.41 3.73 3.59
N ASN A 15 6.43 4.54 3.88
CA ASN A 15 6.51 5.30 5.13
C ASN A 15 6.69 6.78 4.88
N LYS A 16 5.85 7.59 5.52
CA LYS A 16 6.02 9.05 5.60
C LYS A 16 7.01 9.37 6.72
N ARG A 17 8.11 10.03 6.37
CA ARG A 17 9.12 10.50 7.31
C ARG A 17 8.70 11.85 7.91
N ARG A 18 9.37 12.23 9.00
CA ARG A 18 9.14 13.53 9.68
C ARG A 18 9.49 14.75 8.82
N ASP A 19 10.36 14.58 7.81
CA ASP A 19 10.69 15.60 6.80
C ASP A 19 9.69 15.61 5.62
N SER A 20 8.52 14.97 5.80
CA SER A 20 7.45 14.84 4.82
C SER A 20 7.78 14.04 3.56
N LYS A 21 8.99 13.45 3.46
CA LYS A 21 9.33 12.56 2.35
C LYS A 21 8.71 11.19 2.56
N VAL A 22 8.26 10.59 1.46
CA VAL A 22 7.79 9.20 1.45
C VAL A 22 8.96 8.32 1.02
N ILE A 23 9.17 7.22 1.73
CA ILE A 23 10.19 6.21 1.40
C ILE A 23 9.52 4.85 1.23
N ARG A 24 9.98 4.11 0.22
CA ARG A 24 9.65 2.70 0.00
C ARG A 24 10.73 1.85 0.67
N LEU A 25 10.33 0.84 1.43
CA LEU A 25 11.25 -0.11 2.06
C LEU A 25 10.77 -1.54 1.82
N GLN A 26 11.69 -2.49 1.82
CA GLN A 26 11.41 -3.92 1.65
C GLN A 26 11.79 -4.72 2.89
N ASP A 27 10.98 -5.71 3.26
CA ASP A 27 11.29 -6.66 4.32
C ASP A 27 10.99 -8.08 3.85
N ASN A 28 11.73 -9.05 4.39
CA ASN A 28 11.49 -10.46 4.10
C ASN A 28 10.18 -10.92 4.75
N TYR A 29 9.32 -11.54 3.96
CA TYR A 29 8.05 -12.10 4.42
C TYR A 29 7.96 -13.59 4.13
N THR A 30 7.86 -14.39 5.19
CA THR A 30 7.59 -15.83 5.08
C THR A 30 6.18 -16.12 5.56
N PRO A 31 5.22 -16.44 4.67
CA PRO A 31 3.87 -16.81 5.08
C PRO A 31 3.88 -18.03 5.99
N SER A 32 2.97 -18.05 6.96
CA SER A 32 2.77 -19.23 7.80
C SER A 32 1.37 -19.27 8.38
N PHE A 33 0.92 -20.47 8.68
CA PHE A 33 -0.32 -20.75 9.39
C PHE A 33 -0.05 -21.76 10.49
N TYR A 34 -1.02 -21.95 11.39
CA TYR A 34 -0.91 -22.91 12.48
C TYR A 34 -1.93 -24.02 12.34
N ILE A 35 -1.55 -25.20 12.79
CA ILE A 35 -2.44 -26.35 12.89
C ILE A 35 -2.38 -26.94 14.30
N LYS A 36 -3.53 -27.41 14.77
CA LYS A 36 -3.63 -28.23 15.98
C LYS A 36 -3.73 -29.71 15.56
N PRO A 37 -2.80 -30.58 15.96
CA PRO A 37 -2.96 -32.02 15.78
C PRO A 37 -4.18 -32.57 16.53
N LYS A 38 -4.81 -33.63 16.02
CA LYS A 38 -5.90 -34.35 16.70
C LYS A 38 -5.43 -35.10 17.95
N ASP A 39 -4.23 -35.64 17.87
CA ASP A 39 -3.63 -36.47 18.92
C ASP A 39 -2.14 -36.14 19.05
N PRO A 40 -1.65 -35.80 20.27
CA PRO A 40 -0.25 -35.53 20.51
C PRO A 40 0.70 -36.64 20.03
N SER A 41 0.29 -37.91 20.11
CA SER A 41 1.16 -39.04 19.74
C SER A 41 1.46 -39.10 18.23
N GLY A 42 0.53 -38.62 17.40
CA GLY A 42 0.65 -38.56 15.95
C GLY A 42 1.41 -37.33 15.42
N THR A 43 1.73 -36.36 16.28
CA THR A 43 2.29 -35.06 15.89
C THR A 43 3.59 -35.18 15.11
N LYS A 44 4.52 -36.06 15.53
CA LYS A 44 5.81 -36.24 14.85
C LYS A 44 5.65 -36.78 13.42
N ARG A 45 4.69 -37.67 13.21
CA ARG A 45 4.38 -38.21 11.88
C ARG A 45 3.75 -37.14 11.00
N LEU A 46 2.80 -36.38 11.55
CA LEU A 46 2.14 -35.28 10.85
C LEU A 46 3.14 -34.20 10.44
N GLU A 47 4.02 -33.79 11.35
CA GLU A 47 5.15 -32.89 11.11
C GLU A 47 6.00 -33.38 9.94
N SER A 48 6.48 -34.64 9.99
CA SER A 48 7.29 -35.22 8.91
C SER A 48 6.57 -35.25 7.56
N MET A 49 5.26 -35.52 7.55
CA MET A 49 4.47 -35.50 6.31
C MET A 49 4.36 -34.09 5.74
N ILE A 50 4.12 -33.08 6.57
CA ILE A 50 4.00 -31.68 6.14
C ILE A 50 5.36 -31.15 5.68
N SER A 51 6.43 -31.43 6.41
CA SER A 51 7.80 -31.03 6.05
C SER A 51 8.27 -31.60 4.71
N SER A 52 7.69 -32.71 4.25
CA SER A 52 8.00 -33.29 2.94
C SER A 52 7.35 -32.57 1.75
N HIS A 53 6.43 -31.64 2.02
CA HIS A 53 5.74 -30.89 0.97
C HIS A 53 6.72 -29.92 0.29
N PRO A 54 6.78 -29.87 -1.07
CA PRO A 54 7.82 -29.12 -1.79
C PRO A 54 7.80 -27.60 -1.57
N ASN A 55 6.66 -27.05 -1.14
CA ASN A 55 6.48 -25.62 -0.84
C ASN A 55 6.49 -25.29 0.66
N VAL A 56 6.79 -26.26 1.52
CA VAL A 56 6.97 -26.02 2.97
C VAL A 56 8.46 -25.83 3.23
N VAL A 57 8.80 -24.69 3.83
CA VAL A 57 10.19 -24.36 4.20
C VAL A 57 10.54 -24.94 5.55
N GLU A 58 9.60 -24.87 6.49
CA GLU A 58 9.84 -25.26 7.87
C GLU A 58 8.52 -25.61 8.56
N VAL A 59 8.59 -26.55 9.50
CA VAL A 59 7.50 -26.86 10.43
C VAL A 59 8.06 -26.78 11.83
N ASN A 60 7.54 -25.87 12.66
CA ASN A 60 7.98 -25.68 14.03
C ASN A 60 6.88 -26.11 15.00
N ARG A 61 7.28 -26.76 16.09
CA ARG A 61 6.38 -26.95 17.24
C ARG A 61 6.35 -25.67 18.05
N GLU A 62 5.15 -25.18 18.32
CA GLU A 62 4.94 -24.00 19.15
C GLU A 62 3.87 -24.27 20.20
N GLU A 63 4.10 -23.81 21.42
CA GLU A 63 3.04 -23.68 22.41
C GLU A 63 2.36 -22.32 22.24
N ARG A 64 1.05 -22.33 21.98
CA ARG A 64 0.24 -21.11 21.90
C ARG A 64 -0.99 -21.21 22.78
N TYR A 65 -1.50 -20.07 23.20
CA TYR A 65 -2.76 -19.98 23.93
C TYR A 65 -3.92 -19.87 22.94
N THR A 66 -4.96 -20.68 23.13
CA THR A 66 -6.19 -20.51 22.34
C THR A 66 -6.94 -19.26 22.81
N PRO A 67 -7.44 -18.41 21.90
CA PRO A 67 -8.02 -17.12 22.25
C PRO A 67 -9.31 -17.20 23.08
N LEU A 68 -10.02 -18.34 23.04
CA LEU A 68 -11.29 -18.51 23.77
C LEU A 68 -11.12 -18.95 25.22
N ASN A 69 -10.17 -19.84 25.50
CA ASN A 69 -10.10 -20.52 26.79
C ASN A 69 -8.77 -20.30 27.52
N MET A 70 -7.81 -19.59 26.90
CA MET A 70 -6.42 -19.48 27.39
C MET A 70 -5.80 -20.85 27.70
N GLU A 71 -6.28 -21.91 27.05
CA GLU A 71 -5.68 -23.24 27.14
C GLU A 71 -4.42 -23.26 26.29
N ARG A 72 -3.33 -23.76 26.87
CA ARG A 72 -2.10 -24.06 26.15
C ARG A 72 -2.37 -25.13 25.10
N MET A 73 -1.99 -24.84 23.87
CA MET A 73 -2.10 -25.71 22.73
C MET A 73 -0.70 -25.91 22.15
N GLU A 74 -0.26 -27.16 22.13
CA GLU A 74 0.87 -27.56 21.29
C GLU A 74 0.37 -27.62 19.84
N GLY A 75 0.89 -26.74 19.01
CA GLY A 75 0.55 -26.63 17.60
C GLY A 75 1.77 -26.75 16.72
N LEU A 76 1.54 -26.96 15.43
CA LEU A 76 2.58 -26.86 14.41
C LEU A 76 2.40 -25.55 13.65
N GLN A 77 3.43 -24.71 13.63
CA GLN A 77 3.56 -23.60 12.70
C GLN A 77 4.11 -24.12 11.39
N VAL A 78 3.39 -23.93 10.30
CA VAL A 78 3.82 -24.34 8.95
C VAL A 78 4.24 -23.11 8.18
N LYS A 79 5.54 -22.97 7.89
CA LYS A 79 6.09 -21.88 7.07
C LYS A 79 6.13 -22.30 5.61
N VAL A 80 5.59 -21.44 4.75
CA VAL A 80 5.46 -21.65 3.31
C VAL A 80 6.49 -20.79 2.58
N ASP A 81 7.00 -21.30 1.46
CA ASP A 81 8.01 -20.62 0.64
C ASP A 81 7.55 -19.28 0.07
N SER A 82 6.25 -19.10 -0.17
CA SER A 82 5.66 -17.93 -0.81
C SER A 82 4.17 -17.76 -0.54
N ALA A 83 3.68 -16.52 -0.60
CA ALA A 83 2.25 -16.24 -0.47
C ALA A 83 1.44 -16.89 -1.61
N LEU A 84 2.05 -17.03 -2.79
CA LEU A 84 1.44 -17.68 -3.96
C LEU A 84 1.14 -19.16 -3.70
N ASN A 85 2.05 -19.87 -3.04
CA ASN A 85 1.87 -21.29 -2.73
C ASN A 85 1.04 -21.56 -1.47
N PHE A 86 0.75 -20.53 -0.65
CA PHE A 86 0.07 -20.68 0.63
C PHE A 86 -1.24 -21.47 0.54
N ARG A 87 -2.12 -21.11 -0.40
CA ARG A 87 -3.41 -21.80 -0.58
C ARG A 87 -3.25 -23.25 -1.04
N ARG A 88 -2.24 -23.53 -1.87
CA ARG A 88 -1.92 -24.88 -2.33
C ARG A 88 -1.48 -25.74 -1.15
N VAL A 89 -0.49 -25.27 -0.38
CA VAL A 89 -0.02 -25.98 0.82
C VAL A 89 -1.18 -26.22 1.78
N LEU A 90 -1.98 -25.21 2.07
CA LEU A 90 -3.11 -25.34 2.98
C LEU A 90 -4.12 -26.39 2.51
N ARG A 91 -4.45 -26.41 1.22
CA ARG A 91 -5.36 -27.41 0.64
C ARG A 91 -4.77 -28.82 0.78
N ASP A 92 -3.49 -28.99 0.49
CA ASP A 92 -2.86 -30.30 0.49
C ASP A 92 -2.72 -30.82 1.94
N VAL A 93 -2.38 -29.94 2.90
CA VAL A 93 -2.38 -30.26 4.34
C VAL A 93 -3.78 -30.62 4.84
N ARG A 94 -4.84 -30.00 4.31
CA ARG A 94 -6.24 -30.35 4.65
C ARG A 94 -6.64 -31.76 4.26
N THR A 95 -5.94 -32.40 3.33
CA THR A 95 -6.18 -33.81 2.98
C THR A 95 -5.59 -34.78 3.99
N LEU A 96 -4.68 -34.33 4.86
CA LEU A 96 -4.02 -35.19 5.83
C LEU A 96 -4.96 -35.54 6.97
N SER A 97 -5.06 -36.84 7.27
CA SER A 97 -5.69 -37.29 8.51
C SER A 97 -4.77 -36.91 9.68
N GLY A 98 -5.35 -36.32 10.73
CA GLY A 98 -4.61 -35.98 11.95
C GLY A 98 -4.58 -34.49 12.31
N VAL A 99 -5.14 -33.61 11.48
CA VAL A 99 -5.34 -32.19 11.85
C VAL A 99 -6.74 -31.98 12.45
N PHE A 100 -6.81 -31.33 13.62
CA PHE A 100 -8.06 -30.98 14.30
C PHE A 100 -8.59 -29.62 13.84
N SER A 101 -7.73 -28.61 13.86
CA SER A 101 -8.09 -27.23 13.51
C SER A 101 -6.93 -26.48 12.84
N TYR A 102 -7.28 -25.40 12.16
CA TYR A 102 -6.37 -24.51 11.44
C TYR A 102 -6.56 -23.09 11.96
N TYR A 103 -5.48 -22.32 12.05
CA TYR A 103 -5.50 -20.93 12.51
C TYR A 103 -4.69 -20.05 11.56
N ASN A 104 -5.04 -18.77 11.48
CA ASN A 104 -4.38 -17.76 10.65
C ASN A 104 -4.40 -18.13 9.15
N VAL A 105 -5.49 -18.76 8.69
CA VAL A 105 -5.68 -19.19 7.29
C VAL A 105 -6.56 -18.24 6.48
N ASP A 106 -7.27 -17.36 7.18
CA ASP A 106 -8.28 -16.43 6.71
C ASP A 106 -7.81 -14.97 6.77
N LEU A 107 -6.70 -14.71 7.46
CA LEU A 107 -6.06 -13.39 7.51
C LEU A 107 -5.35 -13.07 6.20
N LEU A 108 -5.42 -11.80 5.79
CA LEU A 108 -4.64 -11.30 4.67
C LEU A 108 -3.14 -11.38 4.99
N HIS A 109 -2.31 -11.64 3.99
CA HIS A 109 -0.86 -11.74 4.18
C HIS A 109 -0.24 -10.48 4.78
N VAL A 110 -0.71 -9.30 4.38
CA VAL A 110 -0.33 -8.02 5.00
C VAL A 110 -0.70 -7.96 6.49
N GLN A 111 -1.88 -8.45 6.88
CA GLN A 111 -2.28 -8.47 8.30
C GLN A 111 -1.38 -9.43 9.09
N LEU A 112 -1.11 -10.62 8.55
CA LEU A 112 -0.18 -11.58 9.15
C LEU A 112 1.23 -10.99 9.34
N TYR A 113 1.71 -10.25 8.35
CA TYR A 113 2.98 -9.55 8.42
C TYR A 113 2.99 -8.51 9.55
N LEU A 114 2.01 -7.61 9.57
CA LEU A 114 1.91 -6.56 10.58
C LEU A 114 1.77 -7.11 12.00
N PHE A 115 0.95 -8.16 12.20
CA PHE A 115 0.81 -8.80 13.51
C PHE A 115 2.10 -9.43 14.00
N ARG A 116 2.89 -10.08 13.12
CA ARG A 116 4.17 -10.68 13.52
C ARG A 116 5.25 -9.66 13.82
N ARG A 117 5.21 -8.52 13.14
CA ARG A 117 6.11 -7.40 13.40
C ARG A 117 5.63 -6.54 14.57
N GLU A 118 4.48 -6.84 15.15
CA GLU A 118 3.85 -6.06 16.22
C GLU A 118 3.73 -4.59 15.82
N LEU A 119 3.26 -4.34 14.59
CA LEU A 119 3.14 -2.99 14.02
C LEU A 119 1.68 -2.58 13.95
N PRO A 120 1.19 -1.77 14.92
CA PRO A 120 -0.09 -1.11 14.77
C PRO A 120 -0.06 -0.20 13.52
N PRO A 121 -1.16 -0.12 12.77
CA PRO A 121 -1.32 0.88 11.73
C PRO A 121 -1.05 2.29 12.26
N MET A 122 -0.52 3.17 11.41
CA MET A 122 -0.26 4.59 11.73
C MET A 122 0.69 4.85 12.91
N SER A 123 1.38 3.84 13.43
CA SER A 123 2.38 4.01 14.48
C SER A 123 3.64 4.74 13.98
N MET A 124 4.29 5.47 14.90
CA MET A 124 5.63 6.01 14.71
C MET A 124 6.65 4.88 14.93
N ILE A 125 7.52 4.68 13.95
CA ILE A 125 8.47 3.57 13.93
C ILE A 125 9.87 4.03 13.57
N SER A 126 10.87 3.37 14.13
CA SER A 126 12.27 3.48 13.75
C SER A 126 12.66 2.27 12.92
N ILE A 127 13.18 2.51 11.72
CA ILE A 127 13.53 1.47 10.77
C ILE A 127 14.97 1.71 10.29
N PRO A 128 15.96 0.96 10.80
CA PRO A 128 17.26 0.85 10.15
C PRO A 128 17.11 0.04 8.85
N TYR A 129 17.64 0.57 7.75
CA TYR A 129 17.67 -0.07 6.44
C TYR A 129 19.04 0.08 5.78
N ASN A 130 19.36 -0.83 4.85
CA ASN A 130 20.62 -0.82 4.10
C ASN A 130 20.51 0.04 2.82
N LEU A 131 21.56 0.04 2.00
CA LEU A 131 21.58 0.79 0.73
C LEU A 131 20.56 0.28 -0.30
N ASP A 132 20.15 -0.99 -0.20
CA ASP A 132 19.15 -1.61 -1.07
C ASP A 132 17.72 -1.43 -0.55
N GLU A 133 17.49 -0.51 0.41
CA GLU A 133 16.20 -0.23 1.04
C GLU A 133 15.59 -1.43 1.80
N TYR A 134 16.39 -2.44 2.11
CA TYR A 134 15.99 -3.58 2.93
C TYR A 134 16.05 -3.25 4.41
N VAL A 135 14.94 -3.56 5.08
CA VAL A 135 14.75 -3.40 6.51
C VAL A 135 15.60 -4.40 7.27
N SER A 136 16.39 -3.90 8.23
CA SER A 136 17.15 -4.75 9.17
C SER A 136 16.36 -5.03 10.44
N SER A 137 15.60 -4.05 10.93
CA SER A 137 14.70 -4.20 12.08
C SER A 137 13.63 -3.11 12.06
N ILE A 138 12.52 -3.34 12.78
CA ILE A 138 11.48 -2.33 12.98
C ILE A 138 11.22 -2.25 14.47
N ARG A 139 11.19 -1.03 15.02
CA ARG A 139 10.88 -0.78 16.42
C ARG A 139 9.82 0.29 16.53
N LEU A 140 8.82 0.06 17.38
CA LEU A 140 7.90 1.11 17.79
C LEU A 140 8.68 2.17 18.54
N VAL A 141 8.46 3.42 18.17
CA VAL A 141 8.92 4.56 18.96
C VAL A 141 7.79 4.87 19.92
N ASP A 142 7.89 4.31 21.13
CA ASP A 142 7.03 4.67 22.25
C ASP A 142 7.73 5.79 23.02
N ASP A 143 7.33 7.03 22.78
CA ASP A 143 7.87 8.20 23.47
C ASP A 143 6.94 8.76 24.54
N ASN A 144 5.85 8.05 24.91
CA ASN A 144 4.83 8.49 25.89
C ASN A 144 4.23 9.88 25.63
N LEU A 145 4.57 10.50 24.50
CA LEU A 145 4.09 11.79 24.06
C LEU A 145 3.08 11.54 22.96
N GLU A 146 2.04 12.37 22.90
CA GLU A 146 1.11 12.36 21.78
C GLU A 146 1.86 12.84 20.53
N VAL A 147 2.50 11.91 19.82
CA VAL A 147 3.21 12.21 18.58
C VAL A 147 2.19 12.53 17.52
N LYS A 148 2.11 13.81 17.17
CA LYS A 148 1.31 14.24 16.03
C LYS A 148 1.83 13.54 14.77
N PRO A 149 0.94 13.02 13.92
CA PRO A 149 1.36 12.43 12.65
C PRO A 149 2.09 13.46 11.79
N PRO A 150 2.97 13.01 10.87
CA PRO A 150 3.53 13.92 9.87
C PRO A 150 2.38 14.54 9.05
N PRO A 151 2.57 15.77 8.52
CA PRO A 151 1.56 16.39 7.69
C PRO A 151 1.34 15.55 6.43
N PHE A 152 0.10 15.12 6.23
CA PHE A 152 -0.32 14.39 5.04
C PHE A 152 -0.92 15.33 4.01
N THR A 153 -0.69 15.04 2.74
CA THR A 153 -1.24 15.81 1.62
C THR A 153 -2.41 15.08 0.98
N SER A 154 -3.43 15.82 0.55
CA SER A 154 -4.56 15.27 -0.19
C SER A 154 -4.74 15.98 -1.54
N LEU A 155 -5.33 15.26 -2.49
CA LEU A 155 -5.70 15.79 -3.80
C LEU A 155 -7.12 15.30 -4.11
N ILE A 156 -8.07 16.24 -4.05
CA ILE A 156 -9.48 15.97 -4.34
C ILE A 156 -9.67 16.15 -5.84
N PHE A 157 -10.24 15.15 -6.51
CA PHE A 157 -10.54 15.25 -7.91
C PHE A 157 -11.84 14.55 -8.29
N GLN A 158 -12.42 14.99 -9.41
CA GLN A 158 -13.61 14.40 -10.01
C GLN A 158 -13.41 14.19 -11.50
N VAL A 159 -14.03 13.14 -12.03
CA VAL A 159 -13.98 12.77 -13.45
C VAL A 159 -15.35 13.06 -14.07
N GLY A 160 -15.37 13.86 -15.14
CA GLY A 160 -16.61 14.26 -15.79
C GLY A 160 -17.05 13.31 -16.89
N GLY A 161 -18.21 12.66 -16.71
CA GLY A 161 -18.89 11.90 -17.77
C GLY A 161 -18.37 10.48 -18.01
N LYS A 162 -18.95 9.78 -19.00
CA LYS A 162 -18.57 8.39 -19.36
C LYS A 162 -17.31 8.31 -20.25
N SER A 163 -17.09 9.32 -21.08
CA SER A 163 -15.82 9.53 -21.78
C SER A 163 -15.04 10.57 -21.00
N ILE A 164 -13.80 10.24 -20.62
CA ILE A 164 -12.96 11.11 -19.80
C ILE A 164 -12.47 12.25 -20.67
N SER A 165 -13.31 13.26 -20.86
CA SER A 165 -13.01 14.49 -21.59
C SER A 165 -12.63 15.63 -20.64
N LYS A 166 -12.80 15.41 -19.34
CA LYS A 166 -12.60 16.39 -18.29
C LYS A 166 -12.25 15.74 -16.96
N ILE A 167 -11.19 16.23 -16.31
CA ILE A 167 -10.86 15.95 -14.91
C ILE A 167 -10.69 17.28 -14.18
N GLU A 168 -11.33 17.42 -13.03
CA GLU A 168 -11.23 18.64 -12.20
C GLU A 168 -10.55 18.31 -10.88
N ILE A 169 -9.59 19.16 -10.50
CA ILE A 169 -9.01 19.18 -9.16
C ILE A 169 -9.77 20.19 -8.34
N LEU A 170 -10.20 19.78 -7.16
CA LEU A 170 -11.04 20.58 -6.27
C LEU A 170 -10.26 21.03 -5.04
N ASN A 171 -10.61 22.19 -4.49
CA ASN A 171 -10.19 22.58 -3.14
C ASN A 171 -11.07 21.91 -2.07
N LYS A 172 -10.86 22.26 -0.80
CA LYS A 172 -11.64 21.74 0.33
C LYS A 172 -13.13 22.14 0.27
N ASP A 173 -13.44 23.30 -0.30
CA ASP A 173 -14.80 23.77 -0.51
C ASP A 173 -15.47 23.13 -1.75
N LEU A 174 -14.82 22.12 -2.34
CA LEU A 174 -15.24 21.42 -3.56
C LEU A 174 -15.32 22.31 -4.80
N MET A 175 -14.62 23.45 -4.78
CA MET A 175 -14.51 24.36 -5.91
C MET A 175 -13.35 23.96 -6.83
N PRO A 176 -13.56 23.92 -8.16
CA PRO A 176 -12.48 23.62 -9.10
C PRO A 176 -11.35 24.64 -9.03
N ILE A 177 -10.12 24.16 -8.80
CA ILE A 177 -8.89 24.96 -8.81
C ILE A 177 -8.01 24.67 -10.04
N GLN A 178 -8.19 23.50 -10.65
CA GLN A 178 -7.53 23.13 -11.89
C GLN A 178 -8.50 22.28 -12.71
N THR A 179 -8.47 22.42 -14.02
CA THR A 179 -9.32 21.63 -14.91
C THR A 179 -8.53 21.19 -16.13
N PHE A 180 -8.46 19.87 -16.32
CA PHE A 180 -7.93 19.25 -17.53
C PHE A 180 -9.09 18.99 -18.48
N LYS A 181 -8.99 19.46 -19.73
CA LYS A 181 -9.99 19.24 -20.78
C LYS A 181 -9.28 18.93 -22.09
N GLY A 182 -9.83 18.05 -22.90
CA GLY A 182 -9.25 17.70 -24.19
C GLY A 182 -9.67 16.33 -24.67
N GLY A 183 -8.83 15.76 -25.55
CA GLY A 183 -8.95 14.35 -25.89
C GLY A 183 -8.66 13.47 -24.68
N GLU A 184 -9.29 12.31 -24.60
CA GLU A 184 -9.17 11.44 -23.43
C GLU A 184 -7.72 11.05 -23.10
N ARG A 185 -6.91 10.77 -24.13
CA ARG A 185 -5.49 10.49 -23.94
C ARG A 185 -4.77 11.63 -23.25
N GLU A 186 -4.94 12.82 -23.79
CA GLU A 186 -4.29 14.04 -23.30
C GLU A 186 -4.71 14.35 -21.86
N VAL A 187 -6.01 14.21 -21.54
CA VAL A 187 -6.53 14.44 -20.18
C VAL A 187 -5.94 13.45 -19.18
N LEU A 188 -5.83 12.17 -19.53
CA LEU A 188 -5.25 11.14 -18.66
C LEU A 188 -3.75 11.33 -18.46
N GLU A 189 -3.01 11.66 -19.52
CA GLU A 189 -1.57 11.95 -19.46
C GLU A 189 -1.30 13.17 -18.57
N LEU A 190 -1.99 14.29 -18.81
CA LEU A 190 -1.84 15.51 -18.02
C LEU A 190 -2.22 15.30 -16.54
N PHE A 191 -3.27 14.52 -16.29
CA PHE A 191 -3.66 14.19 -14.92
C PHE A 191 -2.61 13.32 -14.23
N GLY A 192 -2.07 12.30 -14.91
CA GLY A 192 -0.99 11.46 -14.38
C GLY A 192 0.27 12.25 -14.06
N GLU A 193 0.68 13.16 -14.96
CA GLU A 193 1.80 14.08 -14.73
C GLU A 193 1.55 14.99 -13.52
N TYR A 194 0.36 15.57 -13.43
CA TYR A 194 -0.01 16.44 -12.30
C TYR A 194 -0.03 15.68 -10.98
N LEU A 195 -0.57 14.47 -10.97
CA LEU A 195 -0.64 13.61 -9.80
C LEU A 195 0.76 13.23 -9.30
N ASN A 196 1.67 12.89 -10.21
CA ASN A 196 3.07 12.59 -9.89
C ASN A 196 3.83 13.82 -9.38
N TRP A 197 3.59 14.98 -9.99
CA TRP A 197 4.21 16.23 -9.56
C TRP A 197 3.73 16.68 -8.16
N ARG A 198 2.42 16.57 -7.89
CA ARG A 198 1.85 16.91 -6.57
C ARG A 198 2.19 15.90 -5.47
N ASP A 199 2.40 14.65 -5.86
CA ASP A 199 2.64 13.49 -5.00
C ASP A 199 1.77 13.45 -3.71
N PRO A 200 0.43 13.40 -3.84
CA PRO A 200 -0.45 13.36 -2.68
C PRO A 200 -0.30 12.05 -1.91
N ASP A 201 -0.43 12.11 -0.59
CA ASP A 201 -0.59 10.90 0.24
C ASP A 201 -1.99 10.30 0.08
N PHE A 202 -3.00 11.17 -0.10
CA PHE A 202 -4.40 10.81 -0.25
C PHE A 202 -5.01 11.34 -1.55
N PRO A 203 -5.05 10.53 -2.63
CA PRO A 203 -5.96 10.77 -3.74
C PRO A 203 -7.40 10.59 -3.25
N VAL A 204 -8.17 11.68 -3.22
CA VAL A 204 -9.55 11.69 -2.73
C VAL A 204 -10.50 11.61 -3.91
N LEU A 205 -11.31 10.54 -3.92
CA LEU A 205 -12.19 10.17 -5.01
C LEU A 205 -13.61 10.65 -4.72
N HIS A 206 -14.21 11.39 -5.66
CA HIS A 206 -15.60 11.81 -5.52
C HIS A 206 -16.58 10.61 -5.50
N GLU A 207 -16.32 9.59 -6.32
CA GLU A 207 -17.14 8.38 -6.42
C GLU A 207 -16.26 7.12 -6.41
N ASP A 208 -16.72 6.03 -5.79
CA ASP A 208 -15.96 4.77 -5.69
C ASP A 208 -15.65 4.15 -7.06
N GLU A 209 -16.57 4.29 -8.02
CA GLU A 209 -16.41 3.78 -9.38
C GLU A 209 -15.40 4.60 -10.21
N THR A 210 -14.93 5.76 -9.71
CA THR A 210 -13.99 6.63 -10.43
C THR A 210 -12.71 5.88 -10.78
N VAL A 211 -12.15 5.12 -9.84
CA VAL A 211 -10.91 4.36 -10.06
C VAL A 211 -11.14 3.33 -11.15
N LYS A 212 -12.20 2.54 -11.04
CA LYS A 212 -12.52 1.52 -12.03
C LYS A 212 -12.71 2.13 -13.42
N CYS A 213 -13.41 3.25 -13.51
CA CYS A 213 -13.59 4.00 -14.76
C CYS A 213 -12.24 4.44 -15.34
N LEU A 214 -11.38 5.10 -14.54
CA LEU A 214 -10.03 5.51 -14.97
C LEU A 214 -9.24 4.32 -15.52
N LEU A 215 -9.28 3.18 -14.84
CA LEU A 215 -8.54 1.97 -15.24
C LEU A 215 -9.06 1.32 -16.52
N GLU A 216 -10.38 1.23 -16.67
CA GLU A 216 -10.98 0.68 -17.89
C GLU A 216 -10.66 1.55 -19.11
N ARG A 217 -10.64 2.87 -18.92
CA ARG A 217 -10.38 3.84 -19.99
C ARG A 217 -8.91 3.94 -20.34
N ASP A 218 -8.02 3.94 -19.34
CA ASP A 218 -6.57 3.84 -19.51
C ASP A 218 -6.20 2.67 -20.43
N ARG A 219 -6.79 1.49 -20.17
CA ARG A 219 -6.62 0.30 -21.02
C ARG A 219 -7.12 0.48 -22.44
N SER A 220 -8.25 1.15 -22.61
CA SER A 220 -8.85 1.36 -23.92
C SER A 220 -8.06 2.33 -24.81
N VAL A 221 -7.31 3.25 -24.19
CA VAL A 221 -6.53 4.30 -24.87
C VAL A 221 -5.04 3.96 -24.93
N GLY A 222 -4.60 2.91 -24.23
CA GLY A 222 -3.22 2.41 -24.25
C GLY A 222 -2.24 3.33 -23.55
N ILE A 223 -2.68 3.95 -22.46
CA ILE A 223 -1.85 4.73 -21.53
C ILE A 223 -1.60 3.84 -20.31
N ALA A 224 -0.58 4.16 -19.52
CA ALA A 224 -0.30 3.51 -18.25
C ALA A 224 -0.47 4.51 -17.10
N LEU A 225 -1.72 4.89 -16.81
CA LEU A 225 -2.02 5.79 -15.71
C LEU A 225 -1.67 5.10 -14.38
N ASN A 226 -0.62 5.59 -13.74
CA ASN A 226 -0.22 5.15 -12.40
C ASN A 226 -0.83 6.07 -11.35
N LEU A 227 -1.76 5.55 -10.54
CA LEU A 227 -2.35 6.29 -9.44
C LEU A 227 -1.51 6.19 -8.15
N GLY A 228 -0.55 5.28 -8.09
CA GLY A 228 0.33 5.02 -6.96
C GLY A 228 1.71 5.65 -7.13
N ARG A 229 2.63 5.24 -6.26
CA ARG A 229 4.06 5.59 -6.29
C ARG A 229 4.94 4.45 -6.79
N ALA A 230 4.45 3.21 -6.74
CA ALA A 230 5.18 2.08 -7.31
C ALA A 230 5.09 2.10 -8.84
N ASP A 231 6.21 1.90 -9.53
CA ASP A 231 6.20 1.69 -10.98
C ASP A 231 5.63 0.31 -11.29
N VAL A 232 4.30 0.22 -11.48
CA VAL A 232 3.64 -1.03 -11.84
C VAL A 232 3.56 -1.12 -13.37
N PRO A 233 4.14 -2.15 -14.00
CA PRO A 233 4.01 -2.35 -15.44
C PRO A 233 2.53 -2.54 -15.82
N PHE A 234 2.07 -1.80 -16.83
CA PHE A 234 0.70 -1.82 -17.34
C PHE A 234 0.12 -3.23 -17.62
N VAL A 235 0.98 -4.21 -17.93
CA VAL A 235 0.61 -5.58 -18.29
C VAL A 235 0.13 -6.42 -17.08
N ASP A 236 0.53 -6.07 -15.85
CA ASP A 236 0.26 -6.87 -14.65
C ASP A 236 -0.91 -6.35 -13.79
N CYS A 237 -1.52 -5.23 -14.17
CA CYS A 237 -2.61 -4.61 -13.43
C CYS A 237 -3.96 -5.33 -13.63
N ARG A 238 -4.06 -6.65 -13.36
CA ARG A 238 -5.34 -7.38 -13.31
C ARG A 238 -6.14 -7.10 -12.03
N GLU A 239 -5.45 -6.59 -11.02
CA GLU A 239 -5.97 -6.33 -9.68
C GLU A 239 -6.09 -4.81 -9.46
N PRO A 240 -7.30 -4.24 -9.46
CA PRO A 240 -7.49 -2.77 -9.43
C PRO A 240 -6.94 -2.10 -8.17
N TRP A 241 -6.72 -2.85 -7.08
CA TRP A 241 -6.17 -2.33 -5.82
C TRP A 241 -4.65 -2.09 -5.84
N LYS A 242 -3.89 -2.70 -6.76
CA LYS A 242 -2.41 -2.52 -6.84
C LYS A 242 -1.96 -1.20 -7.46
N ILE A 243 -2.91 -0.43 -7.97
CA ILE A 243 -2.62 0.73 -8.82
C ILE A 243 -2.44 2.00 -7.98
N CYS A 244 -2.62 1.89 -6.66
CA CYS A 244 -2.38 2.96 -5.71
C CYS A 244 -1.29 2.65 -4.70
N ASP A 245 -0.48 1.62 -4.95
CA ASP A 245 0.62 1.23 -4.08
C ASP A 245 1.43 2.46 -3.64
N GLY A 246 1.53 2.65 -2.32
CA GLY A 246 2.22 3.77 -1.71
C GLY A 246 1.40 5.02 -1.52
N ARG A 247 0.12 5.05 -1.89
CA ARG A 247 -0.86 6.09 -1.57
C ARG A 247 -2.08 5.45 -0.93
N VAL A 248 -2.84 6.24 -0.16
CA VAL A 248 -4.06 5.76 0.47
C VAL A 248 -5.25 6.42 -0.21
N GLN A 249 -6.03 5.63 -0.95
CA GLN A 249 -7.26 6.13 -1.56
C GLN A 249 -8.33 6.35 -0.49
N ILE A 250 -9.01 7.49 -0.56
CA ILE A 250 -10.09 7.82 0.36
C ILE A 250 -11.30 8.31 -0.46
N ASN A 251 -12.48 7.78 -0.17
CA ASN A 251 -13.72 8.32 -0.71
C ASN A 251 -13.99 9.71 -0.12
N LEU A 252 -14.49 10.64 -0.93
CA LEU A 252 -14.76 12.02 -0.53
C LEU A 252 -15.65 12.11 0.72
N HIS A 253 -16.69 11.29 0.83
CA HIS A 253 -17.56 11.26 2.01
C HIS A 253 -16.77 10.90 3.28
N SER A 254 -15.92 9.88 3.20
CA SER A 254 -15.03 9.51 4.32
C SER A 254 -14.04 10.64 4.62
N PHE A 255 -13.46 11.24 3.59
CA PHE A 255 -12.48 12.32 3.74
C PHE A 255 -13.07 13.54 4.46
N LEU A 256 -14.27 13.99 4.07
CA LEU A 256 -14.95 15.13 4.70
C LEU A 256 -15.41 14.81 6.13
N SER A 257 -15.71 13.54 6.44
CA SER A 257 -16.09 13.12 7.80
C SER A 257 -14.92 13.09 8.80
N LEU A 258 -13.67 13.18 8.31
CA LEU A 258 -12.47 13.15 9.13
C LEU A 258 -12.06 14.53 9.68
N GLU A 259 -12.86 15.58 9.45
CA GLU A 259 -12.56 16.90 10.01
C GLU A 259 -12.57 16.87 11.54
N PRO A 260 -11.47 17.33 12.20
CA PRO A 260 -11.51 17.56 13.63
C PRO A 260 -12.46 18.72 13.94
N PRO A 261 -13.10 18.74 15.13
CA PRO A 261 -13.89 19.90 15.57
C PRO A 261 -13.06 21.19 15.49
N GLU A 262 -13.71 22.29 15.09
CA GLU A 262 -13.20 23.58 14.57
C GLU A 262 -12.08 24.32 15.36
N ASP A 263 -11.52 23.76 16.43
CA ASP A 263 -10.64 24.50 17.36
C ASP A 263 -9.15 24.55 16.98
N THR A 264 -8.78 24.21 15.74
CA THR A 264 -7.38 24.30 15.28
C THR A 264 -7.19 25.27 14.12
N LEU A 265 -7.70 26.50 14.28
CA LEU A 265 -7.36 27.63 13.39
C LEU A 265 -5.96 28.17 13.70
N ALA A 266 -4.93 27.52 13.17
CA ALA A 266 -3.66 28.19 12.90
C ALA A 266 -3.73 28.85 11.52
N ARG A 267 -3.86 30.17 11.52
CA ARG A 267 -3.84 31.06 10.35
C ARG A 267 -2.66 30.71 9.43
N LEU A 268 -2.95 30.22 8.22
CA LEU A 268 -1.98 30.29 7.12
C LEU A 268 -1.93 31.75 6.61
N PRO A 269 -0.75 32.26 6.21
CA PRO A 269 -0.64 33.59 5.63
C PRO A 269 -1.39 33.63 4.29
N MET A 270 -2.15 34.70 4.07
CA MET A 270 -2.61 35.06 2.73
C MET A 270 -1.40 35.26 1.82
N GLU A 271 -1.26 34.46 0.77
CA GLU A 271 -0.40 34.80 -0.36
C GLU A 271 -1.20 34.72 -1.66
N THR A 272 -1.54 35.93 -2.12
CA THR A 272 -1.49 36.43 -3.50
C THR A 272 -2.04 35.56 -4.62
N SER A 273 -3.18 36.03 -5.14
CA SER A 273 -3.65 35.79 -6.49
C SER A 273 -2.53 36.02 -7.52
N ILE A 274 -2.08 34.97 -8.18
CA ILE A 274 -1.40 35.05 -9.46
C ILE A 274 -2.40 34.55 -10.50
N SER A 275 -3.07 35.51 -11.14
CA SER A 275 -3.67 35.30 -12.45
C SER A 275 -2.56 35.38 -13.48
N GLU A 276 -2.38 34.33 -14.29
CA GLU A 276 -2.48 34.40 -15.75
C GLU A 276 -2.07 33.06 -16.39
N ASP A 277 -2.87 32.71 -17.39
CA ASP A 277 -2.81 31.53 -18.23
C ASP A 277 -1.51 31.43 -19.05
N SER A 278 -1.19 30.19 -19.45
CA SER A 278 -0.25 29.76 -20.51
C SER A 278 1.16 29.26 -20.15
N ASN A 279 1.71 29.48 -18.96
CA ASN A 279 3.09 29.04 -18.65
C ASN A 279 3.22 27.64 -18.02
N PHE A 280 2.16 27.05 -17.46
CA PHE A 280 2.28 25.81 -16.67
C PHE A 280 2.71 24.58 -17.50
N ALA A 281 2.17 24.43 -18.73
CA ALA A 281 2.55 23.32 -19.62
C ALA A 281 3.97 23.45 -20.17
N GLU A 282 4.48 24.68 -20.37
CA GLU A 282 5.89 24.90 -20.70
C GLU A 282 6.80 24.70 -19.50
N GLU A 283 6.36 25.05 -18.29
CA GLU A 283 7.15 24.91 -17.07
C GLU A 283 7.31 23.44 -16.65
N ILE A 284 6.27 22.60 -16.82
CA ILE A 284 6.39 21.14 -16.68
C ILE A 284 7.34 20.55 -17.74
N ARG A 285 7.19 20.94 -19.02
CA ARG A 285 8.07 20.46 -20.10
C ARG A 285 9.53 20.88 -19.89
N ARG A 286 9.77 22.09 -19.39
CA ARG A 286 11.09 22.63 -19.12
C ARG A 286 11.75 21.91 -17.93
N THR A 287 11.00 21.65 -16.86
CA THR A 287 11.49 20.92 -15.69
C THR A 287 11.80 19.46 -16.02
N SER A 288 11.00 18.80 -16.86
CA SER A 288 11.28 17.45 -17.36
C SER A 288 12.50 17.39 -18.28
N LEU A 289 12.75 18.41 -19.11
CA LEU A 289 13.94 18.49 -19.98
C LEU A 289 15.24 18.80 -19.22
N GLU A 290 15.18 19.60 -18.16
CA GLU A 290 16.34 19.89 -17.31
C GLU A 290 16.75 18.68 -16.46
N ASN A 291 15.79 17.90 -15.96
CA ASN A 291 16.07 16.62 -15.28
C ASN A 291 16.64 15.55 -16.22
N PHE A 292 16.28 15.57 -17.51
CA PHE A 292 16.84 14.64 -18.50
C PHE A 292 18.27 15.00 -18.93
N ARG A 293 18.67 16.28 -18.83
CA ARG A 293 20.05 16.74 -19.15
C ARG A 293 21.01 16.65 -17.96
N GLY A 294 20.51 16.66 -16.72
CA GLY A 294 21.32 16.50 -15.50
C GLY A 294 21.88 15.09 -15.29
N GLY A 295 21.23 14.06 -15.84
CA GLY A 295 21.62 12.65 -15.65
C GLY A 295 22.78 12.14 -16.53
N PHE A 296 23.38 12.99 -17.38
CA PHE A 296 24.40 12.57 -18.36
C PHE A 296 25.78 13.22 -18.17
N ARG A 297 26.05 13.88 -17.03
CA ARG A 297 27.33 14.57 -16.81
C ARG A 297 28.21 14.07 -15.66
N ASP A 298 27.78 13.11 -14.85
CA ASP A 298 28.65 12.49 -13.84
C ASP A 298 28.90 11.01 -14.17
N SER A 299 29.63 10.76 -15.25
CA SER A 299 30.26 9.46 -15.57
C SER A 299 31.33 9.64 -16.65
N ILE A 300 32.44 10.30 -16.30
CA ILE A 300 33.77 10.06 -16.89
C ILE A 300 34.79 10.10 -15.76
#